data_AF-C4RAE5-F1
#
_entry.id   AF-C4RAE5-F1
#
_cell.length_a   1.000
_cell.length_b   1.000
_cell.length_c   1.000
_cell.angle_alpha   90.00
_cell.angle_beta   90.00
_cell.angle_gamma   90.00
#
_symmetry.space_group_name_H-M   'P 1'
#
loop_
_entity.id
_entity.type
_entity.pdbx_description
1 polymer ?
#
loop_
_entity_poly.entity_id
_entity_poly.type
_entity_poly.pdbx_seq_one_letter_code
_entity_poly.pdbx_strand_id
1 'polypeptide(L)'
;MAKQVVRRESGIHSYAMGILSYMGVLCLVPLITNRDDEFIHFHAKQGLVIWMWSVLAIMALYMPGLGKFFFSSSAMLIVLASVIGIVSVLFSRAWKLPVIHNISTKI
;
A
#
# COMPACT_ATOMS: atom_id res chain seq x y z
N MET A 1 10.20 15.88 -15.94
CA MET A 1 9.43 15.01 -15.04
C MET A 1 9.91 15.25 -13.62
N ALA A 2 9.08 15.86 -12.77
CA ALA A 2 9.48 16.37 -11.47
C ALA A 2 9.94 15.23 -10.53
N LYS A 3 11.16 15.38 -10.02
CA LYS A 3 11.79 14.55 -9.00
C LYS A 3 10.86 14.46 -7.77
N GLN A 4 10.26 13.29 -7.54
CA GLN A 4 9.48 12.99 -6.34
C GLN A 4 10.44 12.73 -5.18
N VAL A 5 11.11 13.78 -4.70
CA VAL A 5 11.99 13.72 -3.54
C VAL A 5 11.11 14.00 -2.32
N VAL A 6 10.48 12.95 -1.81
CA VAL A 6 9.76 13.00 -0.54
C VAL A 6 10.80 12.97 0.59
N ARG A 7 10.60 13.80 1.62
CA ARG A 7 11.54 13.88 2.74
C ARG A 7 11.50 12.55 3.51
N ARG A 8 12.67 11.99 3.76
CA ARG A 8 12.87 10.66 4.34
C ARG A 8 13.97 10.73 5.39
N GLU A 9 13.82 10.02 6.50
CA GLU A 9 14.98 9.67 7.35
C GLU A 9 15.84 8.61 6.66
N SER A 10 17.16 8.82 6.61
CA SER A 10 18.06 7.86 5.97
C SER A 10 18.31 6.65 6.88
N GLY A 11 18.33 5.44 6.31
CA GLY A 11 18.61 4.22 7.06
C GLY A 11 17.75 3.01 6.69
N ILE A 12 18.05 1.88 7.35
CA ILE A 12 17.36 0.60 7.20
C ILE A 12 15.91 0.66 7.71
N HIS A 13 15.67 1.47 8.73
CA HIS A 13 14.36 1.67 9.34
C HIS A 13 13.31 2.11 8.32
N SER A 14 13.62 3.07 7.46
CA SER A 14 12.67 3.57 6.46
C SER A 14 12.37 2.56 5.35
N TYR A 15 13.32 1.68 5.01
CA TYR A 15 13.03 0.56 4.12
C TYR A 15 12.12 -0.45 4.80
N ALA A 16 12.41 -0.83 6.06
CA ALA A 16 11.60 -1.78 6.81
C ALA A 16 10.15 -1.29 6.96
N MET A 17 9.95 -0.05 7.40
CA MET A 17 8.62 0.55 7.57
C MET A 17 7.90 0.78 6.24
N GLY A 18 8.63 1.16 5.18
CA GLY A 18 8.07 1.26 3.83
C GLY A 18 7.59 -0.09 3.29
N ILE A 19 8.35 -1.17 3.48
CA ILE A 19 7.96 -2.52 3.05
C ILE A 19 6.77 -3.01 3.89
N LEU A 20 6.80 -2.80 5.20
CA LEU A 20 5.74 -3.19 6.13
C LEU A 20 4.38 -2.58 5.77
N SER A 21 4.41 -1.38 5.17
CA SER A 21 3.23 -0.69 4.64
C SER A 21 2.45 -1.52 3.61
N TYR A 22 3.08 -2.48 2.93
CA TYR A 22 2.43 -3.31 1.91
C TYR A 22 2.16 -4.76 2.38
N MET A 23 2.35 -5.05 3.67
CA MET A 23 2.14 -6.39 4.25
C MET A 23 0.79 -6.51 4.96
N GLY A 24 -0.29 -6.16 4.26
CA GLY A 24 -1.66 -6.28 4.77
C GLY A 24 -1.90 -5.42 6.01
N VAL A 25 -2.40 -6.03 7.10
CA VAL A 25 -2.76 -5.32 8.34
C VAL A 25 -1.57 -4.63 9.00
N LEU A 26 -0.35 -5.11 8.73
CA LEU A 26 0.87 -4.52 9.29
C LEU A 26 1.10 -3.08 8.80
N CYS A 27 0.42 -2.63 7.74
CA CYS A 27 0.46 -1.24 7.29
C CYS A 27 0.03 -0.23 8.36
N LEU A 28 -0.74 -0.66 9.37
CA LEU A 28 -1.15 0.18 10.48
C LEU A 28 0.01 0.59 11.38
N VAL A 29 1.06 -0.25 11.48
CA VAL A 29 2.26 0.07 12.29
C VAL A 29 2.93 1.34 11.77
N PRO A 30 3.49 1.40 10.54
CA PRO A 30 4.14 2.61 10.04
C PRO A 30 3.18 3.79 9.91
N LEU A 31 1.88 3.54 9.67
CA LEU A 31 0.87 4.59 9.61
C LEU A 31 0.71 5.33 10.95
N ILE A 32 0.81 4.62 12.07
CA ILE A 32 0.65 5.17 13.41
C ILE A 32 1.97 5.70 13.95
N THR A 33 3.08 4.95 13.76
CA THR A 33 4.36 5.24 14.40
C THR A 33 5.26 6.22 13.64
N ASN A 34 5.03 6.45 12.33
CA ASN A 34 5.95 7.21 11.48
C ASN A 34 5.25 8.34 10.72
N ARG A 35 4.39 9.10 11.41
CA ARG A 35 3.65 10.23 10.81
C ARG A 35 4.55 11.39 10.35
N ASP A 36 5.70 11.56 10.99
CA ASP A 36 6.62 12.66 10.71
C ASP A 36 7.57 12.37 9.53
N ASP A 37 7.71 11.10 9.12
CA ASP A 37 8.46 10.71 7.93
C ASP A 37 7.51 10.65 6.73
N GLU A 38 7.58 11.65 5.87
CA GLU A 38 6.70 11.77 4.71
C GLU A 38 6.78 10.57 3.76
N PHE A 39 7.96 9.94 3.63
CA PHE A 39 8.17 8.80 2.75
C PHE A 39 7.51 7.54 3.30
N ILE A 40 7.74 7.24 4.57
CA ILE A 40 7.09 6.12 5.25
C ILE A 40 5.58 6.34 5.26
N HIS A 41 5.12 7.54 5.62
CA HIS A 41 3.70 7.86 5.69
C HIS A 41 3.01 7.80 4.31
N PHE A 42 3.70 8.21 3.24
CA PHE A 42 3.24 8.05 1.87
C PHE A 42 2.94 6.58 1.52
N HIS A 43 3.89 5.69 1.80
CA HIS A 43 3.75 4.26 1.54
C HIS A 43 2.70 3.63 2.46
N ALA A 44 2.65 4.04 3.73
CA ALA A 44 1.67 3.57 4.71
C ALA A 44 0.23 3.88 4.28
N LYS A 45 -0.04 5.09 3.76
CA LYS A 45 -1.37 5.47 3.28
C LYS A 45 -1.80 4.69 2.04
N GLN A 46 -0.89 4.46 1.09
CA GLN A 46 -1.19 3.57 -0.05
C GLN A 46 -1.42 2.13 0.40
N GLY A 47 -0.60 1.66 1.33
CA GLY A 47 -0.74 0.37 2.00
C GLY A 47 -2.10 0.16 2.65
N LEU A 48 -2.57 1.18 3.38
CA LEU A 48 -3.89 1.17 4.03
C LEU A 48 -5.02 1.03 3.00
N VAL A 49 -4.94 1.73 1.86
CA VAL A 49 -5.94 1.57 0.78
C VAL A 49 -5.95 0.15 0.24
N ILE A 50 -4.78 -0.45 0.01
CA ILE A 50 -4.66 -1.82 -0.47
C ILE A 50 -5.21 -2.82 0.56
N TRP A 51 -4.94 -2.60 1.85
CA TRP A 51 -5.48 -3.44 2.92
C TRP A 51 -7.01 -3.30 3.06
N MET A 52 -7.56 -2.09 2.98
CA MET A 52 -9.02 -1.91 2.96
C MET A 52 -9.65 -2.63 1.76
N TRP A 53 -9.01 -2.55 0.58
CA TRP A 53 -9.47 -3.31 -0.58
C TRP A 53 -9.43 -4.82 -0.33
N SER A 54 -8.40 -5.35 0.33
CA SER A 54 -8.35 -6.79 0.64
C SER A 54 -9.44 -7.24 1.60
N VAL A 55 -9.79 -6.43 2.61
CA VAL A 55 -10.93 -6.68 3.49
C VAL A 55 -12.25 -6.73 2.70
N LEU A 56 -12.45 -5.78 1.78
CA LEU A 56 -13.63 -5.76 0.92
C LEU A 56 -13.66 -6.95 -0.06
N ALA A 57 -12.51 -7.35 -0.60
CA ALA A 57 -12.41 -8.48 -1.52
C ALA A 57 -12.84 -9.79 -0.84
N ILE A 58 -12.50 -9.99 0.44
CA ILE A 58 -12.93 -11.17 1.21
C ILE A 58 -14.46 -11.28 1.25
N MET A 59 -15.19 -10.15 1.28
CA MET A 59 -16.65 -10.15 1.29
C MET A 59 -17.25 -10.78 0.02
N ALA A 60 -16.52 -10.78 -1.09
CA ALA A 60 -16.97 -11.43 -2.33
C ALA A 60 -17.12 -12.96 -2.17
N LEU A 61 -16.43 -13.60 -1.22
CA LEU A 61 -16.55 -15.04 -0.98
C LEU A 61 -17.92 -15.46 -0.43
N TYR A 62 -18.68 -14.54 0.17
CA TYR A 62 -20.04 -14.80 0.65
C TYR A 62 -21.08 -14.75 -0.47
N MET A 63 -20.71 -14.24 -1.66
CA MET A 63 -21.62 -14.15 -2.79
C MET A 63 -21.68 -15.50 -3.54
N PRO A 64 -22.87 -16.12 -3.70
CA PRO A 64 -23.01 -17.34 -4.48
C PRO A 64 -22.69 -17.08 -5.97
N GLY A 65 -22.18 -18.10 -6.66
CA GLY A 65 -21.81 -18.01 -8.07
C GLY A 65 -20.45 -17.34 -8.31
N LEU A 66 -20.46 -16.11 -8.84
CA LEU A 66 -19.25 -15.42 -9.31
C LEU A 66 -18.33 -14.88 -8.20
N GLY A 67 -18.70 -15.03 -6.92
CA GLY A 67 -17.94 -14.51 -5.78
C GLY A 67 -16.46 -14.94 -5.76
N LYS A 68 -16.19 -16.22 -6.03
CA LYS A 68 -14.81 -16.75 -6.09
C LYS A 68 -13.99 -16.12 -7.20
N PHE A 69 -14.60 -15.85 -8.36
CA PHE A 69 -13.93 -15.21 -9.47
C PHE A 69 -13.52 -13.77 -9.12
N PHE A 70 -14.47 -12.97 -8.57
CA PHE A 70 -14.17 -11.61 -8.13
C PHE A 70 -13.11 -11.56 -7.03
N PHE A 71 -13.17 -12.48 -6.06
CA PHE A 71 -12.13 -12.62 -5.04
C PHE A 71 -10.77 -12.90 -5.67
N SER A 72 -10.68 -13.90 -6.56
CA SER A 72 -9.42 -14.28 -7.20
C SER A 72 -8.82 -13.15 -8.03
N SER A 73 -9.63 -12.46 -8.83
CA SER A 73 -9.18 -11.30 -9.62
C SER A 73 -8.72 -10.15 -8.72
N SER A 74 -9.48 -9.84 -7.65
CA SER A 74 -9.11 -8.79 -6.70
C SER A 74 -7.82 -9.13 -5.95
N ALA A 75 -7.69 -10.36 -5.47
CA ALA A 75 -6.49 -10.84 -4.77
C ALA A 75 -5.24 -10.70 -5.66
N MET A 76 -5.34 -11.04 -6.95
CA MET A 76 -4.25 -10.86 -7.90
C MET A 76 -3.84 -9.38 -8.03
N LEU A 77 -4.81 -8.47 -8.18
CA LEU A 77 -4.53 -7.03 -8.29
C LEU A 77 -3.94 -6.44 -6.99
N ILE A 78 -4.43 -6.88 -5.83
CA ILE A 78 -3.93 -6.47 -4.51
C ILE A 78 -2.46 -6.89 -4.34
N VAL A 79 -2.13 -8.14 -4.69
CA VAL A 79 -0.75 -8.65 -4.63
C VAL A 79 0.14 -7.87 -5.59
N LEU A 80 -0.29 -7.64 -6.83
CA LEU A 80 0.47 -6.85 -7.80
C LEU A 80 0.72 -5.42 -7.29
N ALA A 81 -0.31 -4.75 -6.79
CA ALA A 81 -0.16 -3.40 -6.22
C ALA A 81 0.81 -3.37 -5.03
N SER A 82 0.74 -4.37 -4.15
CA SER A 82 1.64 -4.51 -3.00
C SER A 82 3.09 -4.71 -3.44
N VAL A 83 3.32 -5.59 -4.41
CA VAL A 83 4.67 -5.84 -4.98
C VAL A 83 5.22 -4.57 -5.62
N ILE A 84 4.42 -3.87 -6.43
CA ILE A 84 4.85 -2.60 -7.06
C ILE A 84 5.18 -1.56 -5.99
N GLY A 85 4.38 -1.48 -4.92
CA GLY A 85 4.64 -0.64 -3.76
C GLY A 85 5.98 -0.96 -3.08
N ILE A 86 6.24 -2.24 -2.80
CA ILE A 86 7.50 -2.71 -2.22
C ILE A 86 8.69 -2.37 -3.13
N VAL A 87 8.57 -2.63 -4.44
CA VAL A 87 9.60 -2.28 -5.42
C VAL A 87 9.87 -0.78 -5.43
N SER A 88 8.82 0.04 -5.30
CA SER A 88 8.95 1.49 -5.16
C SER A 88 9.77 1.88 -3.93
N VAL A 89 9.53 1.22 -2.78
CA VAL A 89 10.29 1.43 -1.54
C VAL A 89 11.76 1.07 -1.72
N LEU A 90 12.05 -0.07 -2.34
CA LEU A 90 13.42 -0.52 -2.62
C LEU A 90 14.18 0.46 -3.51
N PHE A 91 13.51 1.02 -4.52
CA PHE A 91 14.08 2.09 -5.35
C PHE A 91 14.09 3.46 -4.68
N SER A 92 13.66 3.57 -3.42
CA SER A 92 13.57 4.82 -2.67
C SER A 92 12.75 5.89 -3.39
N ARG A 93 11.66 5.45 -4.04
CA ARG A 93 10.73 6.31 -4.78
C ARG A 93 9.39 6.31 -4.08
N ALA A 94 8.77 7.48 -3.95
CA ALA A 94 7.37 7.61 -3.57
C ALA A 94 6.47 7.48 -4.80
N TRP A 95 6.41 6.28 -5.41
CA TRP A 95 5.64 6.12 -6.64
C TRP A 95 4.15 6.16 -6.36
N LYS A 96 3.46 7.07 -7.04
CA LYS A 96 2.01 7.22 -7.02
C LYS A 96 1.36 6.09 -7.82
N LEU A 97 0.99 5.01 -7.15
CA LEU A 97 0.20 3.93 -7.73
C LEU A 97 -1.12 4.51 -8.28
N PRO A 98 -1.44 4.30 -9.57
CA PRO A 98 -2.67 4.83 -10.16
C PRO A 98 -3.89 4.27 -9.40
N VAL A 99 -4.94 5.10 -9.27
CA VAL A 99 -6.14 4.84 -8.46
C VAL A 99 -5.86 4.80 -6.95
N ILE A 100 -4.95 3.96 -6.49
CA ILE A 100 -4.61 3.78 -5.07
C ILE A 100 -4.12 5.09 -4.45
N HIS A 101 -3.21 5.80 -5.13
CA HIS A 101 -2.71 7.08 -4.64
C HIS A 101 -3.81 8.13 -4.50
N ASN A 102 -4.74 8.21 -5.46
CA ASN A 102 -5.83 9.18 -5.46
C ASN A 102 -6.82 8.95 -4.30
N ILE A 103 -6.98 7.70 -3.87
CA ILE A 103 -7.76 7.36 -2.68
C ILE A 103 -6.93 7.65 -1.42
N SER A 104 -5.64 7.31 -1.43
CA SER A 104 -4.75 7.50 -0.29
C SER A 104 -4.62 8.96 0.14
N THR A 105 -4.77 9.93 -0.77
CA THR A 105 -4.70 11.36 -0.41
C THR A 105 -5.96 11.88 0.28
N LYS A 106 -7.05 11.10 0.34
CA LYS A 106 -8.34 11.48 0.95
C LYS A 106 -8.54 10.94 2.37
N ILE A 107 -7.74 9.97 2.76
CA ILE A 107 -7.67 9.40 4.12
C ILE A 107 -6.47 9.99 4.86
#